data_AF-A0AAV5TDC9-F1
#
_entry.id   AF-A0AAV5TDC9-F1
#
_cell.length_a   1.000
_cell.length_b   1.000
_cell.length_c   1.000
_cell.angle_alpha   90.00
_cell.angle_beta   90.00
_cell.angle_gamma   90.00
#
_symmetry.space_group_name_H-M   'P 1'
#
loop_
_entity.id
_entity.type
_entity.pdbx_description
1 polymer ?
#
loop_
_entity_poly.entity_id
_entity_poly.type
_entity_poly.pdbx_seq_one_letter_code
_entity_poly.pdbx_strand_id
1 'polypeptide(L)'
;MTSPLRFGYHIDREYVVPFYQRFQYVYGVFILGIHSTVFYLLIFHTKPWARAVRASYLLNQGQMLAHDVWTCFLFRGYTLLPYPAIFCSDPLCTAIGGYNSMTVEDVFMVHSICIFLFMLLMVHQQIIPRTSKLRFPRW
;
A
#
# COMPACT_ATOMS: atom_id res chain seq x y z
N MET A 1 14.24 8.49 35.96
CA MET A 1 15.38 7.74 35.39
C MET A 1 15.57 8.18 33.94
N THR A 2 16.41 9.20 33.72
CA THR A 2 16.71 9.76 32.41
C THR A 2 17.86 8.99 31.79
N SER A 3 17.57 7.96 30.99
CA SER A 3 18.60 7.39 30.11
C SER A 3 18.80 8.36 28.95
N PRO A 4 19.96 9.01 28.79
CA PRO A 4 20.13 10.04 27.78
C PRO A 4 20.31 9.35 26.43
N LEU A 5 19.20 9.18 25.70
CA LEU A 5 19.29 8.93 24.27
C LEU A 5 20.05 10.11 23.65
N ARG A 6 21.28 9.84 23.20
CA ARG A 6 22.31 10.82 22.78
C ARG A 6 21.85 11.79 21.68
N PHE A 7 20.72 11.51 21.03
CA PHE A 7 20.21 12.17 19.84
C PHE A 7 18.79 12.74 19.99
N GLY A 8 18.26 12.92 21.20
CA GLY A 8 16.98 13.63 21.37
C GLY A 8 15.73 12.82 21.01
N TYR A 9 15.83 11.51 20.81
CA TYR A 9 14.71 10.59 20.51
C TYR A 9 13.64 10.44 21.61
N HIS A 10 13.69 11.25 22.68
CA HIS A 10 12.68 11.20 23.74
C HIS A 10 11.30 11.62 23.20
N ILE A 11 11.24 12.61 22.31
CA ILE A 11 9.99 13.05 21.68
C ILE A 11 9.40 11.93 20.82
N ASP A 12 10.21 11.33 19.95
CA ASP A 12 9.77 10.24 19.09
C ASP A 12 9.29 9.04 19.90
N ARG A 13 10.06 8.63 20.92
CA ARG A 13 9.74 7.48 21.78
C ARG A 13 8.48 7.70 22.62
N GLU A 14 8.33 8.87 23.23
CA GLU A 14 7.27 9.12 24.22
C GLU A 14 5.97 9.60 23.59
N TYR A 15 6.03 10.32 22.46
CA TYR A 15 4.87 10.95 21.85
C TYR A 15 4.61 10.46 20.42
N VAL A 16 5.59 10.52 19.53
CA VAL A 16 5.32 10.36 18.09
C VAL A 16 5.05 8.91 17.71
N VAL A 17 5.91 7.98 18.10
CA VAL A 17 5.74 6.54 17.85
C VAL A 17 4.41 6.01 18.39
N PRO A 18 4.04 6.21 19.67
CA PRO A 18 2.76 5.69 20.18
C PRO A 18 1.55 6.37 19.54
N PHE A 19 1.62 7.67 19.22
CA PHE A 19 0.58 8.36 18.47
C PHE A 19 0.42 7.75 17.06
N TYR A 20 1.53 7.63 16.33
CA TYR A 20 1.56 7.10 14.97
C TYR A 20 1.05 5.67 14.90
N GLN A 21 1.45 4.82 15.84
CA GLN A 21 0.99 3.45 15.95
C GLN A 21 -0.51 3.33 16.21
N ARG A 22 -1.08 4.22 17.05
CA ARG A 22 -2.53 4.28 17.26
C ARG A 22 -3.24 4.80 16.02
N PHE A 23 -2.70 5.85 15.41
CA PHE A 23 -3.23 6.42 14.18
C PHE A 23 -3.27 5.40 13.05
N GLN A 24 -2.18 4.66 12.80
CA GLN A 24 -2.11 3.61 11.78
C GLN A 24 -3.18 2.53 12.00
N TYR A 25 -3.39 2.08 13.24
CA TYR A 25 -4.42 1.08 13.53
C TYR A 25 -5.82 1.63 13.24
N VAL A 26 -6.12 2.84 13.72
CA VAL A 26 -7.42 3.48 13.48
C VAL A 26 -7.66 3.71 11.99
N TYR A 27 -6.67 4.28 11.29
CA TYR A 27 -6.68 4.45 9.84
C TYR A 27 -6.89 3.12 9.12
N GLY A 28 -6.17 2.07 9.53
CA GLY A 28 -6.30 0.71 9.02
C GLY A 28 -7.74 0.18 9.10
N VAL A 29 -8.43 0.38 10.22
CA VAL A 29 -9.83 -0.06 10.35
C VAL A 29 -10.75 0.71 9.40
N PHE A 30 -10.56 2.02 9.26
CA PHE A 30 -11.37 2.83 8.34
C PHE A 30 -11.11 2.49 6.87
N ILE A 31 -9.84 2.32 6.47
CA ILE A 31 -9.46 2.07 5.07
C ILE A 31 -9.97 0.71 4.59
N LEU A 32 -10.05 -0.31 5.46
CA LEU A 32 -10.68 -1.59 5.13
C LEU A 32 -12.16 -1.44 4.73
N GLY A 33 -12.90 -0.56 5.40
CA GLY A 33 -14.29 -0.25 5.04
C GLY A 33 -14.40 0.44 3.68
N ILE A 34 -13.47 1.36 3.40
CA ILE A 34 -13.38 2.04 2.10
C ILE A 34 -13.09 1.02 1.00
N HIS A 35 -12.08 0.16 1.16
CA HIS A 35 -11.74 -0.90 0.20
C HIS A 35 -12.92 -1.83 -0.05
N SER A 36 -13.60 -2.27 1.01
CA SER A 36 -14.80 -3.11 0.90
C SER A 36 -15.89 -2.46 0.05
N THR A 37 -16.11 -1.15 0.26
CA THR A 37 -17.06 -0.35 -0.53
C THR A 37 -16.64 -0.26 -1.99
N VAL A 38 -15.35 -0.02 -2.26
CA VAL A 38 -14.82 0.06 -3.62
C VAL A 38 -14.94 -1.29 -4.33
N PHE A 39 -14.62 -2.41 -3.67
CA PHE A 39 -14.82 -3.75 -4.23
C PHE A 39 -16.28 -4.02 -4.55
N TYR A 40 -17.19 -3.66 -3.64
CA TYR A 40 -18.63 -3.80 -3.86
C TYR A 40 -19.08 -3.03 -5.11
N LEU A 41 -18.70 -1.75 -5.21
CA LEU A 41 -19.02 -0.93 -6.38
C LEU A 41 -18.41 -1.51 -7.67
N LEU A 42 -17.15 -1.96 -7.60
CA LEU A 42 -16.45 -2.47 -8.77
C LEU A 42 -17.06 -3.79 -9.28
N ILE A 43 -17.51 -4.66 -8.37
CA ILE A 43 -18.07 -5.97 -8.69
C ILE A 43 -19.52 -5.87 -9.17
N PHE A 44 -20.36 -5.10 -8.46
CA PHE A 44 -21.81 -5.13 -8.64
C PHE A 44 -22.37 -3.95 -9.45
N HIS A 45 -21.77 -2.77 -9.36
CA HIS A 45 -22.32 -1.54 -9.95
C HIS A 45 -21.62 -1.07 -11.22
N THR A 46 -20.44 -1.59 -11.54
CA THR A 46 -19.72 -1.16 -12.75
C THR A 46 -20.41 -1.69 -14.00
N LYS A 47 -20.75 -0.78 -14.92
CA LYS A 47 -21.18 -1.09 -16.30
C LYS A 47 -20.21 -2.08 -16.95
N PRO A 48 -20.62 -2.85 -17.98
CA PRO A 48 -19.74 -3.79 -18.66
C PRO A 48 -18.60 -3.05 -19.37
N TRP A 49 -17.51 -2.80 -18.62
CA TRP A 49 -16.24 -2.34 -19.14
C TRP A 49 -15.53 -3.52 -19.82
N ALA A 50 -14.55 -3.21 -20.67
CA ALA A 50 -13.67 -4.24 -21.21
C ALA A 50 -13.08 -5.07 -20.05
N ARG A 51 -13.18 -6.39 -20.15
CA ARG A 51 -12.79 -7.33 -19.09
C ARG A 51 -11.38 -7.07 -18.56
N ALA A 52 -10.46 -6.70 -19.46
CA ALA A 52 -9.09 -6.34 -19.12
C ALA A 52 -9.02 -5.14 -18.15
N VAL A 53 -9.76 -4.06 -18.43
CA VAL A 53 -9.75 -2.85 -17.57
C VAL A 53 -10.31 -3.17 -16.18
N ARG A 54 -11.41 -3.93 -16.12
CA ARG A 54 -12.00 -4.36 -14.85
C ARG A 54 -11.03 -5.23 -14.04
N ALA A 55 -10.34 -6.16 -14.71
CA ALA A 55 -9.33 -7.00 -14.05
C ALA A 55 -8.16 -6.16 -13.52
N SER A 56 -7.65 -5.19 -14.29
CA SER A 56 -6.60 -4.28 -13.84
C SER A 56 -7.01 -3.48 -12.60
N TYR A 57 -8.24 -2.95 -12.58
CA TYR A 57 -8.76 -2.22 -11.41
C TYR A 57 -8.92 -3.13 -10.19
N LEU A 58 -9.42 -4.37 -10.35
CA LEU A 58 -9.50 -5.33 -9.25
C LEU A 58 -8.12 -5.68 -8.69
N LEU A 59 -7.14 -5.91 -9.57
CA LEU A 59 -5.76 -6.17 -9.17
C LEU A 59 -5.15 -4.99 -8.42
N ASN A 60 -5.37 -3.77 -8.90
CA ASN A 60 -4.91 -2.55 -8.24
C ASN A 60 -5.52 -2.41 -6.84
N GLN A 61 -6.84 -2.57 -6.73
CA GLN A 61 -7.52 -2.51 -5.43
C GLN A 61 -7.07 -3.63 -4.48
N GLY A 62 -6.84 -4.84 -5.01
CA GLY A 62 -6.32 -5.96 -4.23
C GLY A 62 -4.91 -5.70 -3.69
N GLN A 63 -4.03 -5.14 -4.52
CA GLN A 63 -2.69 -4.76 -4.10
C GLN A 63 -2.73 -3.65 -3.05
N MET A 64 -3.55 -2.60 -3.24
CA MET A 64 -3.68 -1.51 -2.26
C MET A 64 -4.22 -2.02 -0.93
N LEU A 65 -5.25 -2.88 -0.95
CA LEU A 65 -5.78 -3.52 0.25
C LEU A 65 -4.70 -4.35 0.97
N ALA A 66 -3.95 -5.17 0.24
CA ALA A 66 -2.88 -5.98 0.82
C ALA A 66 -1.76 -5.13 1.42
N HIS A 67 -1.41 -4.03 0.76
CA HIS A 67 -0.40 -3.08 1.25
C HIS A 67 -0.88 -2.29 2.47
N ASP A 68 -2.13 -1.84 2.50
CA ASP A 68 -2.73 -1.20 3.68
C ASP A 68 -2.77 -2.19 4.86
N VAL A 69 -3.10 -3.47 4.61
CA VAL A 69 -3.07 -4.49 5.65
C VAL A 69 -1.64 -4.69 6.18
N TRP A 70 -0.68 -4.77 5.26
CA TRP A 70 0.73 -4.88 5.59
C TRP A 70 1.21 -3.70 6.44
N THR A 71 1.01 -2.47 5.98
CA THR A 71 1.52 -1.26 6.64
C THR A 71 0.79 -0.93 7.94
N CYS A 72 -0.54 -1.06 7.98
CA CYS A 72 -1.36 -0.61 9.11
C CYS A 72 -1.48 -1.62 10.24
N PHE A 73 -1.32 -2.93 9.97
CA PHE A 73 -1.48 -3.97 10.99
C PHE A 73 -0.23 -4.82 11.21
N LEU A 74 0.53 -5.15 10.17
CA LEU A 74 1.62 -6.12 10.26
C LEU A 74 3.00 -5.49 10.48
N PHE A 75 3.35 -4.50 9.66
CA PHE A 75 4.64 -3.85 9.66
C PHE A 75 4.68 -2.67 10.65
N ARG A 76 3.71 -1.75 10.57
CA ARG A 76 3.58 -0.56 11.43
C ARG A 76 4.91 0.15 11.66
N GLY A 77 5.67 0.27 10.58
CA GLY A 77 6.99 0.89 10.59
C GLY A 77 6.89 2.40 10.78
N TYR A 78 7.79 2.96 11.58
CA TYR A 78 7.96 4.40 11.77
C TYR A 78 9.41 4.78 11.45
N THR A 79 9.61 5.78 10.58
CA THR A 79 10.94 6.30 10.29
C THR A 79 11.37 7.27 11.39
N LEU A 80 12.44 6.94 12.12
CA LEU A 80 12.97 7.75 13.22
C LEU A 80 13.71 8.97 12.69
N LEU A 81 13.08 10.15 12.67
CA LEU A 81 13.74 11.38 12.26
C LEU A 81 14.89 11.75 13.24
N PRO A 82 16.05 12.23 12.76
CA PRO A 82 16.43 12.53 11.37
C PRO A 82 17.11 11.37 10.61
N TYR A 83 17.16 10.17 11.21
CA TYR A 83 17.87 9.04 10.61
C TYR A 83 16.95 8.23 9.68
N PRO A 84 17.48 7.62 8.61
CA PRO A 84 16.69 6.68 7.80
C PRO A 84 16.53 5.31 8.49
N ALA A 85 16.42 5.30 9.82
CA ALA A 85 16.23 4.09 10.61
C ALA A 85 14.72 3.85 10.73
N ILE A 86 14.27 2.68 10.28
CA ILE A 86 12.87 2.31 10.37
C ILE A 86 12.68 1.46 11.63
N PHE A 87 11.98 2.04 12.59
CA PHE A 87 11.58 1.39 13.80
C PHE A 87 10.33 0.57 13.55
N CYS A 88 10.32 -0.65 14.07
CA CYS A 88 9.28 -1.63 13.83
C CYS A 88 9.15 -2.48 15.10
N SER A 89 7.99 -2.47 15.74
CA SER A 89 7.80 -3.08 17.07
C SER A 89 6.83 -4.25 17.11
N ASP A 90 6.23 -4.62 15.98
CA ASP A 90 5.20 -5.65 15.96
C ASP A 90 5.76 -7.07 15.91
N PRO A 91 4.98 -8.08 16.33
CA PRO A 91 5.44 -9.47 16.45
C PRO A 91 5.95 -10.02 15.13
N LEU A 92 5.33 -9.63 14.00
CA LEU A 92 5.75 -10.08 12.69
C LEU A 92 7.16 -9.57 12.35
N CYS A 93 7.41 -8.29 12.62
CA CYS A 93 8.71 -7.69 12.40
C CYS A 93 9.81 -8.28 13.29
N THR A 94 9.44 -8.66 14.51
CA THR A 94 10.31 -9.40 15.43
C THR A 94 10.59 -10.81 14.93
N ALA A 95 9.61 -11.45 14.29
CA ALA A 95 9.71 -12.83 13.80
C ALA A 95 10.51 -12.94 12.48
N ILE A 96 10.25 -12.06 11.50
CA ILE A 96 10.91 -12.11 10.19
C ILE A 96 12.15 -11.22 10.11
N GLY A 97 12.32 -10.29 11.04
CA GLY A 97 13.42 -9.33 11.07
C GLY A 97 13.14 -8.06 10.25
N GLY A 98 13.76 -6.95 10.66
CA GLY A 98 13.57 -5.64 10.04
C GLY A 98 13.96 -5.60 8.55
N TYR A 99 15.08 -6.23 8.18
CA TYR A 99 15.53 -6.28 6.77
C TYR A 99 14.53 -6.98 5.85
N ASN A 100 14.00 -8.13 6.27
CA ASN A 100 13.02 -8.86 5.47
C ASN A 100 11.69 -8.10 5.41
N SER A 101 11.28 -7.46 6.50
CA SER A 101 10.07 -6.63 6.52
C SER A 101 10.19 -5.46 5.54
N MET A 102 11.36 -4.81 5.48
CA MET A 102 11.65 -3.76 4.50
C MET A 102 11.65 -4.28 3.07
N THR A 103 12.23 -5.46 2.84
CA THR A 103 12.22 -6.10 1.51
C THR A 103 10.77 -6.36 1.05
N VAL A 104 9.89 -6.79 1.95
CA VAL A 104 8.47 -6.98 1.63
C VAL A 104 7.78 -5.65 1.31
N GLU A 105 8.08 -4.58 2.05
CA GLU A 105 7.57 -3.24 1.77
C GLU A 105 8.02 -2.74 0.38
N ASP A 106 9.29 -2.93 0.03
CA ASP A 106 9.83 -2.57 -1.28
C ASP A 106 9.13 -3.35 -2.41
N VAL A 107 8.86 -4.65 -2.19
CA VAL A 107 8.10 -5.48 -3.11
C VAL A 107 6.70 -4.91 -3.32
N PHE A 108 5.99 -4.51 -2.26
CA PHE A 108 4.68 -3.88 -2.40
C PHE A 108 4.74 -2.57 -3.19
N MET A 109 5.73 -1.71 -2.93
CA MET A 109 5.90 -0.44 -3.64
C MET A 109 6.19 -0.63 -5.13
N VAL A 110 7.08 -1.55 -5.49
CA VAL A 110 7.38 -1.84 -6.90
C VAL A 110 6.16 -2.41 -7.61
N HIS A 111 5.44 -3.33 -6.97
CA HIS A 111 4.24 -3.93 -7.56
C HIS A 111 3.12 -2.91 -7.74
N SER A 112 2.93 -1.97 -6.81
CA SER A 112 1.90 -0.93 -6.93
C SER A 112 2.13 -0.06 -8.16
N ILE A 113 3.38 0.34 -8.41
CA ILE A 113 3.77 1.11 -9.59
C ILE A 113 3.53 0.30 -10.87
N CYS A 114 3.97 -0.96 -10.91
CA CYS A 114 3.79 -1.83 -12.07
C CYS A 114 2.30 -2.03 -12.41
N ILE A 115 1.46 -2.29 -11.40
CA ILE A 115 0.02 -2.50 -11.59
C ILE A 115 -0.67 -1.21 -12.02
N PHE A 116 -0.29 -0.07 -11.45
CA PHE A 116 -0.82 1.24 -11.84
C PHE A 116 -0.49 1.55 -13.31
N LEU A 117 0.76 1.34 -13.74
CA LEU A 117 1.17 1.51 -15.13
C LEU A 117 0.42 0.56 -16.07
N PHE A 118 0.22 -0.69 -15.66
CA PHE A 118 -0.58 -1.65 -16.41
C PHE A 118 -2.04 -1.20 -16.55
N MET A 119 -2.66 -0.70 -15.48
CA MET A 119 -4.01 -0.17 -15.49
C MET A 119 -4.14 1.04 -16.43
N LEU A 120 -3.20 1.99 -16.35
CA LEU A 120 -3.15 3.15 -17.26
C LEU A 120 -3.03 2.72 -18.72
N LEU A 121 -2.16 1.75 -19.00
CA LEU A 121 -2.00 1.17 -20.33
C LEU A 121 -3.32 0.56 -20.82
N MET A 122 -4.01 -0.23 -19.99
CA MET A 122 -5.27 -0.86 -20.38
C MET A 122 -6.39 0.17 -20.65
N VAL A 123 -6.45 1.24 -19.86
CA VAL A 123 -7.38 2.36 -20.10
C VAL A 123 -7.02 3.07 -21.41
N HIS A 124 -5.75 3.34 -21.66
CA HIS A 124 -5.28 3.97 -22.89
C HIS A 124 -5.65 3.15 -24.13
N GLN A 125 -5.55 1.82 -24.05
CA GLN A 125 -5.96 0.89 -25.12
C GLN A 125 -7.47 0.95 -25.45
N GLN A 126 -8.32 1.47 -24.56
CA GLN A 126 -9.74 1.70 -24.85
C GLN A 126 -10.00 2.97 -25.67
N ILE A 127 -9.08 3.95 -25.61
CA ILE A 127 -9.23 5.25 -26.25
C ILE A 127 -8.57 5.28 -27.63
N ILE A 128 -7.49 4.49 -27.81
CA ILE A 128 -6.74 4.45 -29.07
C ILE A 128 -7.63 4.01 -30.25
N PRO A 129 -7.56 4.71 -31.41
CA PRO A 129 -8.26 4.30 -32.62
C PRO A 129 -7.90 2.90 -33.08
N ARG A 130 -8.89 2.17 -33.65
CA ARG A 130 -8.70 0.79 -34.10
C ARG A 130 -7.62 0.62 -35.18
N THR A 131 -7.29 1.70 -35.88
CA THR A 131 -6.31 1.77 -36.98
C THR A 131 -4.87 1.95 -36.49
N SER A 132 -4.65 2.24 -35.21
CA SER A 132 -3.32 2.49 -34.66
C SER A 132 -2.51 1.21 -34.53
N LYS A 133 -1.24 1.25 -34.94
CA LYS A 133 -0.26 0.16 -34.77
C LYS A 133 0.10 -0.11 -33.30
N LEU A 134 -0.15 0.85 -32.41
CA LEU A 134 0.12 0.74 -30.97
C LEU A 134 -1.00 0.04 -30.21
N ARG A 135 -2.09 -0.32 -30.89
CA ARG A 135 -3.20 -1.03 -30.29
C ARG A 135 -2.87 -2.52 -30.18
N PHE A 136 -3.01 -3.08 -28.98
CA PHE A 136 -2.78 -4.51 -28.80
C PHE A 136 -3.88 -5.32 -29.52
N PRO A 137 -3.50 -6.38 -30.25
CA PRO A 137 -4.46 -7.25 -30.92
C PRO A 137 -5.26 -8.03 -29.86
N ARG A 138 -6.49 -7.56 -29.62
CA ARG A 138 -7.60 -8.17 -28.86
C ARG A 138 -7.26 -8.72 -27.47
N TRP A 139 -7.74 -7.98 -26.46
CA TRP A 139 -8.25 -8.50 -25.18
C TRP A 139 -9.70 -8.04 -25.01
#